data_AF-A0A1S2K428-F1
#
_entry.id   AF-A0A1S2K428-F1
#
_cell.length_a   1.000
_cell.length_b   1.000
_cell.length_c   1.000
_cell.angle_alpha   90.00
_cell.angle_beta   90.00
_cell.angle_gamma   90.00
#
_symmetry.space_group_name_H-M   'P 1'
#
loop_
_entity.id
_entity.type
_entity.pdbx_description
1 polymer ?
#
loop_
_entity_poly.entity_id
_entity_poly.type
_entity_poly.pdbx_seq_one_letter_code
_entity_poly.pdbx_strand_id
1 'polypeptide(L)'
;MQRAGHGVLYLALAQCRAARTTAALRVEGRPGGTFHLRRGGVVAVETSGAPGVEALLLRSGRVRADEWAGAASGMPAAELVARGIVGAAELRVLSAMALQDAVFAVVAGETAGCAAASEAAAVEPTAAGEDPLRLLDGAVRRLAALAALPHAVRPDRERVAATGSALAAVAEGLPPCRREILFLADGRRTARDIAFVVGRGVYPVTVEVSRMLGEGLLRRAGRDGERPGGVPLVRAGLAPVPRRSPMPPPPAVAGAGRRGPAGCGPEPYGGLPRRVPGASGITGDRADGRPATKTLDADDTAASRKGLLRTRGRTPAVRPARPATGPAHHVHVQRGS
;
A
#
# COMPACT_ATOMS: atom_id res chain seq x y z
N MET A 1 21.31 -3.81 -6.93
CA MET A 1 19.88 -4.21 -6.90
C MET A 1 19.32 -4.10 -8.32
N GLN A 2 18.73 -5.17 -8.84
CA GLN A 2 18.33 -5.30 -10.25
C GLN A 2 17.29 -4.25 -10.68
N ARG A 3 17.71 -3.30 -11.53
CA ARG A 3 16.83 -2.33 -12.21
C ARG A 3 16.04 -2.93 -13.37
N ALA A 4 16.50 -4.06 -13.92
CA ALA A 4 15.94 -4.63 -15.15
C ALA A 4 14.52 -5.18 -14.99
N GLY A 5 14.23 -5.88 -13.88
CA GLY A 5 12.91 -6.48 -13.64
C GLY A 5 11.79 -5.46 -13.43
N HIS A 6 12.11 -4.29 -12.85
CA HIS A 6 11.13 -3.22 -12.60
C HIS A 6 10.69 -2.51 -13.88
N GLY A 7 11.59 -2.42 -14.87
CA GLY A 7 11.26 -1.81 -16.17
C GLY A 7 10.15 -2.56 -16.90
N VAL A 8 10.17 -3.90 -16.84
CA VAL A 8 9.13 -4.76 -17.46
C VAL A 8 7.78 -4.52 -16.80
N LEU A 9 7.73 -4.54 -15.46
CA LEU A 9 6.51 -4.27 -14.71
C LEU A 9 5.97 -2.86 -14.96
N TYR A 10 6.86 -1.86 -15.00
CA TYR A 10 6.49 -0.48 -15.31
C TYR A 10 5.84 -0.36 -16.68
N LEU A 11 6.45 -0.94 -17.72
CA LEU A 11 5.92 -0.90 -19.08
C LEU A 11 4.56 -1.59 -19.18
N ALA A 12 4.41 -2.78 -18.58
CA ALA A 12 3.15 -3.50 -18.57
C ALA A 12 2.03 -2.70 -17.89
N LEU A 13 2.29 -2.12 -16.71
CA LEU A 13 1.30 -1.31 -16.00
C LEU A 13 1.00 0.01 -16.72
N ALA A 14 1.99 0.63 -17.37
CA ALA A 14 1.78 1.81 -18.20
C ALA A 14 0.85 1.52 -19.40
N GLN A 15 1.02 0.36 -20.05
CA GLN A 15 0.14 -0.09 -21.13
C GLN A 15 -1.28 -0.34 -20.62
N CYS A 16 -1.45 -1.06 -19.50
CA CYS A 16 -2.77 -1.30 -18.91
C CYS A 16 -3.48 0.01 -18.51
N ARG A 17 -2.72 0.97 -17.96
CA ARG A 17 -3.23 2.31 -17.61
C ARG A 17 -3.71 3.07 -18.83
N ALA A 18 -2.90 3.12 -19.89
CA ALA A 18 -3.24 3.82 -21.14
C ALA A 18 -4.45 3.19 -21.83
N ALA A 19 -4.52 1.86 -21.87
CA ALA A 19 -5.63 1.10 -22.44
C ALA A 19 -6.89 1.07 -21.54
N ARG A 20 -6.83 1.63 -20.33
CA ARG A 20 -7.89 1.54 -19.31
C ARG A 20 -8.36 0.10 -19.09
N THR A 21 -7.41 -0.84 -19.06
CA THR A 21 -7.70 -2.26 -18.97
C THR A 21 -8.43 -2.60 -17.67
N THR A 22 -9.41 -3.49 -17.76
CA THR A 22 -10.00 -4.18 -16.61
C THR A 22 -9.67 -5.65 -16.74
N ALA A 23 -8.64 -6.09 -16.03
CA ALA A 23 -8.07 -7.43 -16.11
C ALA A 23 -7.12 -7.66 -14.92
N ALA A 24 -6.56 -8.86 -14.83
CA ALA A 24 -5.45 -9.13 -13.94
C ALA A 24 -4.13 -9.24 -14.71
N LEU A 25 -3.07 -8.66 -14.15
CA LEU A 25 -1.70 -8.75 -14.64
C LEU A 25 -0.89 -9.59 -13.65
N ARG A 26 -0.42 -10.76 -14.09
CA ARG A 26 0.45 -11.63 -13.32
C ARG A 26 1.90 -11.20 -13.49
N VAL A 27 2.58 -11.03 -12.37
CA VAL A 27 4.01 -10.75 -12.27
C VAL A 27 4.70 -12.02 -11.83
N GLU A 28 5.55 -12.56 -12.69
CA GLU A 28 6.35 -13.74 -12.39
C GLU A 28 7.58 -13.34 -11.60
N GLY A 29 7.93 -14.14 -10.58
CA GLY A 29 9.05 -13.78 -9.73
C GLY A 29 9.01 -14.35 -8.32
N ARG A 30 9.95 -13.87 -7.50
CA ARG A 30 10.07 -14.21 -6.07
C ARG A 30 10.28 -12.94 -5.22
N PRO A 31 9.26 -12.48 -4.47
CA PRO A 31 7.84 -12.81 -4.67
C PRO A 31 7.28 -12.19 -5.96
N GLY A 32 6.57 -12.97 -6.76
CA GLY A 32 5.68 -12.47 -7.80
C GLY A 32 4.34 -11.99 -7.21
N GLY A 33 3.35 -11.75 -8.05
CA GLY A 33 2.01 -11.39 -7.60
C GLY A 33 1.03 -11.13 -8.74
N THR A 34 -0.24 -10.90 -8.41
CA THR A 34 -1.30 -10.58 -9.38
C THR A 34 -1.83 -9.18 -9.08
N PHE A 35 -1.73 -8.29 -10.06
CA PHE A 35 -2.29 -6.94 -10.01
C PHE A 35 -3.67 -6.96 -10.63
N HIS A 36 -4.70 -6.67 -9.85
CA HIS A 36 -6.07 -6.56 -10.34
C HIS A 36 -6.31 -5.11 -10.77
N LEU A 37 -6.62 -4.92 -12.05
CA LEU A 37 -6.86 -3.62 -12.65
C LEU A 37 -8.33 -3.43 -12.99
N ARG A 38 -8.84 -2.22 -12.77
CA ARG A 38 -10.15 -1.78 -13.22
C ARG A 38 -10.01 -0.41 -13.85
N ARG A 39 -10.40 -0.30 -15.13
CA ARG A 39 -10.29 0.94 -15.92
C ARG A 39 -8.88 1.56 -15.87
N GLY A 40 -7.84 0.73 -15.83
CA GLY A 40 -6.43 1.14 -15.77
C GLY A 40 -5.90 1.52 -14.38
N GLY A 41 -6.73 1.48 -13.33
CA GLY A 41 -6.30 1.66 -11.94
C GLY A 41 -6.13 0.32 -11.22
N VAL A 42 -5.18 0.21 -10.29
CA VAL A 42 -4.98 -1.00 -9.47
C VAL A 42 -5.94 -0.98 -8.29
N VAL A 43 -6.78 -2.02 -8.18
CA VAL A 43 -7.76 -2.17 -7.10
C VAL A 43 -7.32 -3.15 -6.02
N ALA A 44 -6.46 -4.11 -6.38
CA ALA A 44 -5.87 -5.06 -5.44
C ALA A 44 -4.55 -5.60 -6.00
N VAL A 45 -3.67 -6.04 -5.10
CA VAL A 45 -2.49 -6.82 -5.46
C VAL A 45 -2.40 -8.01 -4.52
N GLU A 46 -2.40 -9.20 -5.10
CA GLU A 46 -2.21 -10.45 -4.38
C GLU A 46 -0.76 -10.88 -4.52
N THR A 47 -0.09 -11.12 -3.40
CA THR A 47 1.28 -11.63 -3.40
C THR A 47 1.51 -12.43 -2.13
N SER A 48 2.27 -13.52 -2.25
CA SER A 48 2.78 -14.18 -1.04
C SER A 48 3.79 -13.26 -0.31
N GLY A 49 4.34 -12.27 -1.01
CA GLY A 49 5.38 -11.34 -0.57
C GLY A 49 5.02 -10.46 0.62
N ALA A 50 3.74 -10.21 0.86
CA ALA A 50 3.26 -9.26 1.85
C ALA A 50 1.94 -9.72 2.48
N PRO A 51 1.65 -9.36 3.74
CA PRO A 51 0.36 -9.61 4.35
C PRO A 51 -0.77 -8.86 3.62
N GLY A 52 -1.79 -9.60 3.17
CA GLY A 52 -3.03 -9.02 2.67
C GLY A 52 -3.92 -8.47 3.79
N VAL A 53 -5.03 -7.85 3.41
CA VAL A 53 -6.01 -7.27 4.35
C VAL A 53 -6.53 -8.30 5.34
N GLU A 54 -6.79 -9.53 4.89
CA GLU A 54 -7.14 -10.68 5.74
C GLU A 54 -6.12 -10.88 6.86
N ALA A 55 -4.85 -11.05 6.49
CA ALA A 55 -3.79 -11.32 7.45
C ALA A 55 -3.65 -10.17 8.46
N LEU A 56 -3.79 -8.92 8.02
CA LEU A 56 -3.74 -7.75 8.92
C LEU A 56 -4.92 -7.75 9.90
N LEU A 57 -6.15 -8.01 9.43
CA LEU A 57 -7.35 -8.02 10.27
C LEU A 57 -7.33 -9.18 11.27
N LEU A 58 -7.01 -10.40 10.82
CA LEU A 58 -6.93 -11.57 11.69
C LEU A 58 -5.85 -11.41 12.77
N ARG A 59 -4.67 -10.90 12.39
CA ARG A 59 -3.56 -10.70 13.34
C ARG A 59 -3.78 -9.52 14.29
N SER A 60 -4.59 -8.54 13.91
CA SER A 60 -5.00 -7.48 14.82
C SER A 60 -5.95 -7.97 15.93
N GLY A 61 -6.54 -9.16 15.79
CA GLY A 61 -7.53 -9.71 16.72
C GLY A 61 -8.89 -9.02 16.65
N ARG A 62 -9.10 -8.12 15.68
CA ARG A 62 -10.38 -7.42 15.44
C ARG A 62 -11.40 -8.31 14.74
N VAL A 63 -10.92 -9.19 13.86
CA VAL A 63 -11.74 -10.16 13.12
C VAL A 63 -11.24 -11.55 13.48
N ARG A 64 -12.15 -12.44 13.84
CA ARG A 64 -11.85 -13.84 14.06
C ARG A 64 -11.81 -14.61 12.74
N ALA A 65 -11.12 -15.74 12.72
CA ALA A 65 -11.03 -16.59 11.53
C ALA A 65 -12.41 -17.09 11.06
N ASP A 66 -13.30 -17.41 11.99
CA ASP A 66 -14.68 -17.81 11.71
C ASP A 66 -15.53 -16.66 11.13
N GLU A 67 -15.33 -15.44 11.62
CA GLU A 67 -15.99 -14.24 11.10
C GLU A 67 -15.54 -13.91 9.67
N TRP A 68 -14.24 -14.06 9.40
CA TRP A 68 -13.68 -13.91 8.06
C TRP A 68 -14.17 -14.99 7.09
N ALA A 69 -14.12 -16.26 7.50
CA ALA A 69 -14.58 -17.39 6.69
C ALA A 69 -16.08 -17.32 6.39
N GLY A 70 -16.88 -16.89 7.36
CA GLY A 70 -18.31 -16.67 7.18
C GLY A 70 -18.62 -15.53 6.20
N ALA A 71 -17.73 -14.54 6.07
CA ALA A 71 -17.84 -13.47 5.08
C ALA A 71 -17.29 -13.87 3.69
N ALA A 72 -16.53 -14.96 3.61
CA ALA A 72 -15.83 -15.40 2.41
C ALA A 72 -16.75 -16.07 1.37
N SER A 73 -18.05 -16.22 1.62
CA SER A 73 -19.04 -16.63 0.62
C SER A 73 -19.33 -15.48 -0.35
N GLY A 74 -18.35 -15.19 -1.21
CA GLY A 74 -18.46 -14.31 -2.36
C GLY A 74 -17.88 -12.90 -2.15
N MET A 75 -18.06 -12.26 -0.97
CA MET A 75 -17.78 -10.82 -0.79
C MET A 75 -17.30 -10.42 0.63
N PRO A 76 -16.12 -10.88 1.08
CA PRO A 76 -15.68 -10.72 2.46
C PRO A 76 -15.60 -9.27 2.94
N ALA A 77 -15.13 -8.36 2.10
CA ALA A 77 -14.98 -6.96 2.45
C ALA A 77 -16.32 -6.24 2.70
N ALA A 78 -17.29 -6.42 1.79
CA ALA A 78 -18.60 -5.75 1.90
C ALA A 78 -19.42 -6.35 3.04
N GLU A 79 -19.33 -7.66 3.25
CA GLU A 79 -20.06 -8.34 4.30
C GLU A 79 -19.52 -8.00 5.70
N LEU A 80 -18.19 -7.90 5.88
CA LEU A 80 -17.60 -7.45 7.15
C LEU A 80 -18.05 -6.03 7.52
N VAL A 81 -18.23 -5.17 6.52
CA VAL A 81 -18.77 -3.81 6.71
C VAL A 81 -20.26 -3.86 7.03
N ALA A 82 -21.05 -4.62 6.27
CA ALA A 82 -22.49 -4.74 6.47
C ALA A 82 -22.85 -5.31 7.85
N ARG A 83 -22.02 -6.24 8.36
CA ARG A 83 -22.15 -6.83 9.70
C ARG A 83 -21.57 -5.96 10.81
N GLY A 84 -20.99 -4.81 10.48
CA GLY A 84 -20.40 -3.88 11.46
C GLY A 84 -19.13 -4.40 12.14
N ILE A 85 -18.51 -5.46 11.60
CA ILE A 85 -17.30 -6.08 12.16
C ILE A 85 -16.08 -5.18 11.90
N VAL A 86 -16.04 -4.53 10.73
CA VAL A 86 -15.00 -3.54 10.36
C VAL A 86 -15.66 -2.33 9.71
N GLY A 87 -15.26 -1.12 10.09
CA GLY A 87 -15.77 0.11 9.45
C GLY A 87 -15.29 0.27 8.01
N ALA A 88 -16.12 0.81 7.11
CA ALA A 88 -15.75 1.02 5.70
C ALA A 88 -14.53 1.94 5.52
N ALA A 89 -14.35 2.94 6.39
CA ALA A 89 -13.17 3.80 6.37
C ALA A 89 -11.91 3.05 6.81
N GLU A 90 -12.00 2.25 7.87
CA GLU A 90 -10.91 1.42 8.36
C GLU A 90 -10.47 0.41 7.30
N LEU A 91 -11.43 -0.30 6.69
CA LEU A 91 -11.15 -1.26 5.64
C LEU A 91 -10.44 -0.60 4.44
N ARG A 92 -10.86 0.60 4.04
CA ARG A 92 -10.16 1.36 2.97
C ARG A 92 -8.72 1.68 3.33
N VAL A 93 -8.45 2.09 4.58
CA VAL A 93 -7.08 2.37 5.04
C VAL A 93 -6.24 1.09 5.04
N LEU A 94 -6.76 -0.02 5.56
CA LEU A 94 -6.07 -1.30 5.58
C LEU A 94 -5.82 -1.84 4.17
N SER A 95 -6.79 -1.73 3.27
CA SER A 95 -6.64 -2.08 1.85
C SER A 95 -5.57 -1.25 1.17
N ALA A 96 -5.54 0.07 1.39
CA ALA A 96 -4.50 0.93 0.84
C ALA A 96 -3.10 0.58 1.40
N MET A 97 -3.00 0.29 2.70
CA MET A 97 -1.74 -0.15 3.31
C MET A 97 -1.27 -1.50 2.76
N ALA A 98 -2.15 -2.49 2.69
CA ALA A 98 -1.85 -3.81 2.15
C ALA A 98 -1.45 -3.73 0.66
N LEU A 99 -2.14 -2.91 -0.13
CA LEU A 99 -1.81 -2.67 -1.53
C LEU A 99 -0.40 -2.07 -1.68
N GLN A 100 -0.08 -1.03 -0.91
CA GLN A 100 1.24 -0.39 -0.94
C GLN A 100 2.36 -1.36 -0.55
N ASP A 101 2.09 -2.23 0.43
CA ASP A 101 3.05 -3.21 0.92
C ASP A 101 3.22 -4.40 -0.05
N ALA A 102 2.14 -4.84 -0.68
CA ALA A 102 2.17 -5.85 -1.74
C ALA A 102 2.99 -5.39 -2.95
N VAL A 103 2.76 -4.16 -3.42
CA VAL A 103 3.57 -3.57 -4.51
C VAL A 103 5.04 -3.45 -4.07
N PHE A 104 5.29 -2.98 -2.85
CA PHE A 104 6.66 -2.93 -2.31
C PHE A 104 7.33 -4.31 -2.29
N ALA A 105 6.63 -5.36 -1.84
CA ALA A 105 7.20 -6.71 -1.77
C ALA A 105 7.53 -7.27 -3.16
N VAL A 106 6.65 -7.08 -4.15
CA VAL A 106 6.92 -7.49 -5.55
C VAL A 106 8.14 -6.74 -6.10
N VAL A 107 8.24 -5.44 -5.87
CA VAL A 107 9.36 -4.61 -6.32
C VAL A 107 10.66 -4.92 -5.57
N ALA A 108 10.61 -5.24 -4.27
CA ALA A 108 11.78 -5.65 -3.51
C ALA A 108 12.29 -7.06 -3.91
N GLY A 109 11.43 -7.86 -4.53
CA GLY A 109 11.71 -9.19 -5.04
C GLY A 109 12.49 -9.24 -6.36
N GLU A 110 12.56 -10.45 -6.91
CA GLU A 110 13.02 -10.69 -8.27
C GLU A 110 11.82 -10.80 -9.21
N THR A 111 11.74 -9.90 -10.20
CA THR A 111 10.73 -9.95 -11.26
C THR A 111 11.34 -10.59 -12.51
N ALA A 112 10.72 -11.67 -12.99
CA ALA A 112 11.14 -12.40 -14.19
C ALA A 112 10.35 -11.97 -15.44
N GLY A 113 9.08 -11.60 -15.29
CA GLY A 113 8.20 -11.25 -16.41
C GLY A 113 6.82 -10.78 -15.97
N CYS A 114 6.01 -10.37 -16.95
CA CYS A 114 4.62 -9.96 -16.75
C CYS A 114 3.75 -10.57 -17.85
N ALA A 115 2.61 -11.13 -17.48
CA ALA A 115 1.66 -11.74 -18.41
C ALA A 115 0.22 -11.39 -17.99
N ALA A 116 -0.70 -11.33 -18.97
CA ALA A 116 -2.12 -11.26 -18.65
C ALA A 116 -2.54 -12.55 -17.91
N ALA A 117 -3.26 -12.42 -16.80
CA ALA A 117 -3.81 -13.58 -16.11
C ALA A 117 -5.08 -14.04 -16.82
N SER A 118 -5.13 -15.33 -17.19
CA SER A 118 -6.25 -15.92 -17.94
C SER A 118 -7.53 -16.07 -17.11
N GLU A 119 -7.41 -16.15 -15.78
CA GLU A 119 -8.51 -16.22 -14.84
C GLU A 119 -8.11 -15.44 -13.59
N ALA A 120 -8.80 -14.34 -13.33
CA ALA A 120 -8.79 -13.75 -12.01
C ALA A 120 -10.23 -13.68 -11.54
N ALA A 121 -10.49 -14.25 -10.36
CA ALA A 121 -11.73 -14.00 -9.64
C ALA A 121 -11.96 -12.49 -9.58
N ALA A 122 -13.20 -12.07 -9.84
CA ALA A 122 -13.56 -10.67 -9.84
C ALA A 122 -13.32 -10.10 -8.43
N VAL A 123 -12.16 -9.46 -8.21
CA VAL A 123 -11.90 -8.73 -6.98
C VAL A 123 -12.75 -7.46 -7.03
N GLU A 124 -13.86 -7.47 -6.31
CA GLU A 124 -14.74 -6.32 -6.23
C GLU A 124 -14.05 -5.15 -5.51
N PRO A 125 -13.97 -3.96 -6.13
CA PRO A 125 -13.28 -2.83 -5.53
C PRO A 125 -14.10 -2.24 -4.40
N THR A 126 -13.50 -2.10 -3.23
CA THR A 126 -14.02 -1.24 -2.16
C THR A 126 -13.64 0.24 -2.34
N ALA A 127 -12.82 0.57 -3.35
CA ALA A 127 -12.32 1.91 -3.60
C ALA A 127 -12.09 2.20 -5.11
N ALA A 128 -11.96 3.47 -5.45
CA ALA A 128 -11.42 3.88 -6.74
C ALA A 128 -10.00 3.29 -6.88
N GLY A 129 -9.70 2.66 -8.02
CA GLY A 129 -8.37 2.08 -8.26
C GLY A 129 -7.27 3.14 -8.18
N GLU A 130 -6.14 2.77 -7.60
CA GLU A 130 -4.96 3.62 -7.47
C GLU A 130 -4.18 3.70 -8.79
N ASP A 131 -3.53 4.83 -9.06
CA ASP A 131 -2.71 4.98 -10.27
C ASP A 131 -1.50 4.02 -10.21
N PRO A 132 -1.39 3.04 -11.14
CA PRO A 132 -0.33 2.02 -11.09
C PRO A 132 1.07 2.62 -11.06
N LEU A 133 1.29 3.72 -11.78
CA LEU A 133 2.61 4.34 -11.87
C LEU A 133 2.98 5.05 -10.56
N ARG A 134 2.01 5.68 -9.89
CA ARG A 134 2.23 6.29 -8.57
C ARG A 134 2.54 5.23 -7.50
N LEU A 135 1.89 4.06 -7.57
CA LEU A 135 2.17 2.93 -6.69
C LEU A 135 3.61 2.44 -6.88
N LEU A 136 4.02 2.21 -8.13
CA LEU A 136 5.38 1.78 -8.46
C LEU A 136 6.42 2.81 -8.01
N ASP A 137 6.21 4.09 -8.30
CA ASP A 137 7.13 5.15 -7.86
C ASP A 137 7.26 5.19 -6.34
N GLY A 138 6.14 4.98 -5.63
CA GLY A 138 6.12 4.85 -4.17
C GLY A 138 6.97 3.68 -3.68
N ALA A 139 6.81 2.50 -4.29
CA ALA A 139 7.60 1.31 -3.96
C ALA A 139 9.10 1.50 -4.27
N VAL A 140 9.45 2.08 -5.42
CA VAL A 140 10.83 2.38 -5.80
C VAL A 140 11.48 3.37 -4.84
N ARG A 141 10.76 4.43 -4.43
CA ARG A 141 11.25 5.37 -3.41
C ARG A 141 11.52 4.67 -2.07
N ARG A 142 10.61 3.80 -1.62
CA ARG A 142 10.80 2.99 -0.40
C ARG A 142 12.00 2.06 -0.51
N LEU A 143 12.19 1.42 -1.67
CA LEU A 143 13.34 0.55 -1.92
C LEU A 143 14.66 1.33 -1.89
N ALA A 144 14.69 2.53 -2.48
CA ALA A 144 15.86 3.41 -2.42
C ALA A 144 16.15 3.88 -1.00
N ALA A 145 15.12 4.26 -0.23
CA ALA A 145 15.26 4.63 1.18
C ALA A 145 15.79 3.48 2.04
N LEU A 146 15.30 2.25 1.81
CA LEU A 146 15.79 1.05 2.47
C LEU A 146 17.26 0.77 2.12
N ALA A 147 17.61 0.87 0.83
CA ALA A 147 18.98 0.64 0.36
C ALA A 147 20.00 1.67 0.89
N ALA A 148 19.53 2.87 1.30
CA ALA A 148 20.36 3.89 1.92
C ALA A 148 20.66 3.62 3.40
N LEU A 149 20.03 2.63 4.04
CA LEU A 149 20.33 2.27 5.43
C LEU A 149 21.67 1.52 5.52
N PRO A 150 22.51 1.78 6.55
CA PRO A 150 23.82 1.14 6.70
C PRO A 150 23.77 -0.39 6.76
N HIS A 151 22.69 -0.95 7.32
CA HIS A 151 22.46 -2.39 7.42
C HIS A 151 21.16 -2.80 6.72
N ALA A 152 20.97 -2.31 5.50
CA ALA A 152 19.84 -2.68 4.64
C ALA A 152 19.68 -4.20 4.52
N VAL A 153 18.44 -4.70 4.57
CA VAL A 153 18.12 -6.11 4.38
C VAL A 153 17.09 -6.32 3.27
N ARG A 154 17.21 -7.44 2.56
CA ARG A 154 16.18 -7.91 1.63
C ARG A 154 15.05 -8.62 2.39
N PRO A 155 13.79 -8.16 2.25
CA PRO A 155 12.69 -8.63 3.10
C PRO A 155 12.46 -10.14 3.11
N ASP A 156 12.70 -10.81 1.99
CA ASP A 156 12.39 -12.22 1.75
C ASP A 156 13.61 -13.14 1.76
N ARG A 157 14.82 -12.62 2.03
CA ARG A 157 16.07 -13.40 1.92
C ARG A 157 16.87 -13.48 3.20
N GLU A 158 16.96 -12.38 3.92
CA GLU A 158 17.86 -12.28 5.05
C GLU A 158 17.14 -12.73 6.31
N ARG A 159 17.60 -13.86 6.86
CA ARG A 159 17.13 -14.36 8.14
C ARG A 159 17.84 -13.64 9.26
N VAL A 160 17.14 -13.37 10.35
CA VAL A 160 17.67 -12.60 11.48
C VAL A 160 17.54 -13.35 12.79
N ALA A 161 18.57 -13.21 13.63
CA ALA A 161 18.62 -13.74 14.98
C ALA A 161 18.83 -12.62 16.00
N ALA A 162 18.21 -12.71 17.16
CA ALA A 162 18.54 -11.85 18.29
C ALA A 162 19.99 -12.08 18.75
N THR A 163 20.64 -11.02 19.20
CA THR A 163 21.99 -11.06 19.80
C THR A 163 21.90 -11.17 21.32
N GLY A 164 23.02 -11.50 21.98
CA GLY A 164 23.07 -11.49 23.45
C GLY A 164 22.80 -10.12 24.07
N SER A 165 23.15 -9.03 23.38
CA SER A 165 22.88 -7.64 23.79
C SER A 165 21.39 -7.28 23.76
N ALA A 166 20.55 -8.07 23.08
CA ALA A 166 19.10 -7.85 23.04
C ALA A 166 18.46 -7.90 24.44
N LEU A 167 19.02 -8.68 25.37
CA LEU A 167 18.46 -8.82 26.71
C LEU A 167 18.53 -7.53 27.53
N ALA A 168 19.65 -6.81 27.43
CA ALA A 168 19.84 -5.50 28.08
C ALA A 168 18.86 -4.47 27.52
N ALA A 169 18.73 -4.39 26.20
CA ALA A 169 17.82 -3.45 25.54
C ALA A 169 16.34 -3.70 25.88
N VAL A 170 15.93 -4.96 26.07
CA VAL A 170 14.55 -5.27 26.52
C VAL A 170 14.29 -4.72 27.92
N ALA A 171 15.26 -4.79 28.82
CA ALA A 171 15.17 -4.20 30.15
C ALA A 171 15.06 -2.67 30.11
N GLU A 172 15.68 -2.03 29.12
CA GLU A 172 15.62 -0.57 28.90
C GLU A 172 14.30 -0.07 28.28
N GLY A 173 13.32 -0.95 28.06
CA GLY A 173 11.96 -0.53 27.67
C GLY A 173 11.80 -0.31 26.16
N LEU A 174 12.24 -1.27 25.34
CA LEU A 174 12.06 -1.22 23.89
C LEU A 174 10.60 -0.99 23.45
N PRO A 175 10.39 -0.19 22.38
CA PRO A 175 9.09 -0.06 21.72
C PRO A 175 8.46 -1.43 21.43
N PRO A 176 7.12 -1.57 21.53
CA PRO A 176 6.44 -2.86 21.35
C PRO A 176 6.79 -3.59 20.05
N CYS A 177 6.88 -2.86 18.94
CA CYS A 177 7.24 -3.42 17.63
C CYS A 177 8.63 -4.08 17.66
N ARG A 178 9.62 -3.42 18.28
CA ARG A 178 10.99 -3.97 18.38
C ARG A 178 11.03 -5.21 19.27
N ARG A 179 10.27 -5.23 20.37
CA ARG A 179 10.15 -6.42 21.25
C ARG A 179 9.55 -7.61 20.51
N GLU A 180 8.49 -7.38 19.73
CA GLU A 180 7.88 -8.42 18.88
C GLU A 180 8.87 -8.96 17.83
N ILE A 181 9.64 -8.07 17.19
CA ILE A 181 10.69 -8.47 16.23
C ILE A 181 11.77 -9.31 16.93
N LEU A 182 12.30 -8.86 18.09
CA LEU A 182 13.31 -9.60 18.85
C LEU A 182 12.82 -11.00 19.25
N PHE A 183 11.57 -11.09 19.73
CA PHE A 183 10.98 -12.36 20.13
C PHE A 183 10.87 -13.35 18.97
N LEU A 184 10.66 -12.87 17.74
CA LEU A 184 10.50 -13.68 16.54
C LEU A 184 11.80 -13.96 15.78
N ALA A 185 12.87 -13.20 16.06
CA ALA A 185 14.18 -13.33 15.44
C ALA A 185 14.96 -14.54 15.97
N ASP A 186 14.55 -15.73 15.55
CA ASP A 186 15.12 -17.02 15.95
C ASP A 186 16.19 -17.56 14.99
N GLY A 187 16.63 -16.74 14.03
CA GLY A 187 17.57 -17.12 12.97
C GLY A 187 16.93 -17.87 11.80
N ARG A 188 15.63 -18.21 11.89
CA ARG A 188 14.89 -18.86 10.80
C ARG A 188 13.99 -17.89 10.06
N ARG A 189 13.49 -16.85 10.70
CA ARG A 189 12.58 -15.89 10.05
C ARG A 189 13.30 -14.77 9.32
N THR A 190 12.76 -14.43 8.16
CA THR A 190 13.06 -13.19 7.43
C THR A 190 12.20 -12.03 7.93
N ALA A 191 12.51 -10.79 7.51
CA ALA A 191 11.67 -9.64 7.85
C ALA A 191 10.22 -9.79 7.33
N ARG A 192 10.05 -10.41 6.15
CA ARG A 192 8.73 -10.79 5.62
C ARG A 192 8.01 -11.75 6.55
N ASP A 193 8.66 -12.84 6.97
CA ASP A 193 8.02 -13.82 7.86
C ASP A 193 7.58 -13.18 9.18
N ILE A 194 8.42 -12.30 9.74
CA ILE A 194 8.10 -11.54 10.95
C ILE A 194 6.88 -10.64 10.70
N ALA A 195 6.83 -9.93 9.57
CA ALA A 195 5.70 -9.07 9.22
C ALA A 195 4.36 -9.84 9.15
N PHE A 196 4.36 -11.04 8.58
CA PHE A 196 3.18 -11.93 8.56
C PHE A 196 2.74 -12.37 9.96
N VAL A 197 3.69 -12.70 10.84
CA VAL A 197 3.37 -13.15 12.20
C VAL A 197 2.84 -12.00 13.05
N VAL A 198 3.44 -10.82 12.94
CA VAL A 198 3.05 -9.63 13.72
C VAL A 198 1.80 -8.95 13.14
N GLY A 199 1.43 -9.22 11.89
CA GLY A 199 0.30 -8.54 11.24
C GLY A 199 0.61 -7.10 10.89
N ARG A 200 1.81 -6.85 10.34
CA ARG A 200 2.30 -5.52 9.95
C ARG A 200 2.74 -5.54 8.50
N GLY A 201 2.85 -4.37 7.87
CA GLY A 201 3.47 -4.27 6.56
C GLY A 201 4.94 -4.71 6.59
N VAL A 202 5.38 -5.35 5.53
CA VAL A 202 6.76 -5.78 5.28
C VAL A 202 7.71 -4.59 5.24
N TYR A 203 7.36 -3.49 4.57
CA TYR A 203 8.26 -2.32 4.51
C TYR A 203 8.66 -1.78 5.90
N PRO A 204 7.73 -1.41 6.79
CA PRO A 204 8.10 -0.88 8.10
C PRO A 204 8.86 -1.90 8.96
N VAL A 205 8.52 -3.19 8.88
CA VAL A 205 9.27 -4.25 9.59
C VAL A 205 10.69 -4.38 9.06
N THR A 206 10.88 -4.29 7.74
CA THR A 206 12.20 -4.39 7.11
C THR A 206 13.09 -3.21 7.49
N VAL A 207 12.54 -1.99 7.49
CA VAL A 207 13.26 -0.79 7.98
C VAL A 207 13.67 -0.96 9.44
N GLU A 208 12.76 -1.48 10.28
CA GLU A 208 13.04 -1.67 11.69
C GLU A 208 14.12 -2.73 11.94
N VAL A 209 14.06 -3.85 11.22
CA VAL A 209 15.10 -4.88 11.24
C VAL A 209 16.46 -4.31 10.83
N SER A 210 16.52 -3.50 9.77
CA SER A 210 17.76 -2.84 9.34
C SER A 210 18.34 -1.88 10.39
N ARG A 211 17.49 -1.14 11.10
CA ARG A 211 17.93 -0.28 12.21
C ARG A 211 18.45 -1.10 13.38
N MET A 212 17.71 -2.12 13.79
CA MET A 212 18.09 -3.01 14.89
C MET A 212 19.37 -3.80 14.61
N LEU A 213 19.69 -4.09 13.33
CA LEU A 213 20.99 -4.62 12.94
C LEU A 213 22.13 -3.61 13.15
N GLY A 214 21.90 -2.33 12.85
CA GLY A 214 22.88 -1.27 13.11
C GLY A 214 23.09 -0.96 14.59
N GLU A 215 22.05 -1.16 15.39
CA GLU A 215 22.11 -1.07 16.85
C GLU A 215 22.71 -2.33 17.51
N GLY A 216 23.03 -3.37 16.72
CA GLY A 216 23.58 -4.63 17.23
C GLY A 216 22.60 -5.47 18.05
N LEU A 217 21.29 -5.18 17.99
CA LEU A 217 20.22 -5.95 18.64
C LEU A 217 19.86 -7.22 17.86
N LEU A 218 20.11 -7.18 16.55
CA LEU A 218 19.96 -8.31 15.66
C LEU A 218 21.29 -8.62 14.99
N ARG A 219 21.42 -9.85 14.51
CA ARG A 219 22.45 -10.27 13.56
C ARG A 219 21.81 -10.99 12.38
N ARG A 220 22.46 -10.94 11.22
CA ARG A 220 22.10 -11.81 10.09
C ARG A 220 22.48 -13.24 10.43
N ALA A 221 21.54 -14.17 10.28
CA ALA A 221 21.84 -15.58 10.42
C ALA A 221 22.57 -16.07 9.14
N GLY A 222 23.72 -16.72 9.30
CA GLY A 222 24.44 -17.35 8.19
C GLY A 222 23.63 -18.48 7.54
N ARG A 223 24.00 -18.86 6.30
CA ARG A 223 23.41 -20.02 5.63
C ARG A 223 23.85 -21.34 6.26
N ASP A 224 25.04 -21.35 6.86
CA ASP A 224 25.57 -22.48 7.57
C ASP A 224 24.98 -22.49 8.97
N GLY A 225 24.37 -23.61 9.33
CA GLY A 225 23.74 -23.84 10.62
C GLY A 225 24.76 -23.86 11.75
N GLU A 226 25.36 -22.71 12.04
CA GLU A 226 25.93 -22.43 13.33
C GLU A 226 24.78 -22.50 14.32
N ARG A 227 24.63 -23.71 14.90
CA ARG A 227 23.71 -23.98 15.98
C ARG A 227 23.84 -22.81 16.95
N PRO A 228 22.76 -22.10 17.28
CA PRO A 228 22.84 -21.12 18.34
C PRO A 228 23.26 -21.89 19.59
N GLY A 229 24.51 -21.66 20.03
CA GLY A 229 24.91 -21.97 21.39
C GLY A 229 23.95 -21.24 22.31
N GLY A 230 23.01 -21.99 22.89
CA GLY A 230 21.93 -21.49 23.71
C GLY A 230 20.77 -20.91 22.90
N VAL A 231 19.59 -21.52 23.04
CA VAL A 231 18.33 -20.77 23.03
C VAL A 231 18.51 -19.60 24.00
N PRO A 232 18.43 -18.32 23.57
CA PRO A 232 18.26 -17.27 24.55
C PRO A 232 16.95 -17.54 25.28
N LEU A 233 17.04 -17.69 26.61
CA LEU A 233 15.93 -17.72 27.56
C LEU A 233 15.16 -16.38 27.49
N VAL A 234 14.43 -16.15 26.42
CA VAL A 234 13.58 -14.97 26.20
C VAL A 234 12.13 -15.41 25.93
N ARG A 235 11.82 -16.71 26.10
CA ARG A 235 10.53 -17.25 25.66
C ARG A 235 9.40 -17.29 26.68
N ALA A 236 9.66 -17.13 27.98
CA ALA A 236 8.60 -17.21 28.99
C ALA A 236 8.08 -15.84 29.46
N GLY A 237 8.95 -14.82 29.60
CA GLY A 237 8.58 -13.53 30.18
C GLY A 237 8.17 -12.42 29.19
N LEU A 238 8.28 -12.67 27.88
CA LEU A 238 8.23 -11.62 26.85
C LEU A 238 7.24 -11.91 25.71
N ALA A 239 6.35 -12.89 25.89
CA ALA A 239 5.28 -13.15 24.94
C ALA A 239 4.40 -11.89 24.80
N PRO A 240 4.23 -11.32 23.58
CA PRO A 240 3.32 -10.21 23.38
C PRO A 240 1.89 -10.67 23.71
N VAL A 241 1.26 -10.03 24.69
CA VAL A 241 -0.17 -10.23 24.95
C VAL A 241 -0.94 -9.72 23.73
N PRO A 242 -1.88 -10.50 23.15
CA PRO A 242 -2.66 -10.04 22.02
C PRO A 242 -3.42 -8.76 22.39
N ARG A 243 -3.29 -7.73 21.56
CA ARG A 243 -3.94 -6.43 21.75
C ARG A 243 -5.44 -6.55 21.47
N ARG A 244 -6.21 -7.02 22.43
CA ARG A 244 -7.63 -6.70 22.48
C ARG A 244 -7.75 -5.30 23.07
N SER A 245 -8.00 -4.29 22.23
CA SER A 245 -8.55 -3.03 22.75
C SER A 245 -9.92 -3.34 23.35
N PRO A 246 -10.18 -3.03 24.63
CA PRO A 246 -11.52 -3.14 25.18
C PRO A 246 -12.44 -2.24 24.38
N MET A 247 -13.47 -2.82 23.76
CA MET A 247 -14.55 -2.04 23.17
C MET A 247 -15.27 -1.31 24.32
N PRO A 248 -15.47 0.01 24.26
CA PRO A 248 -16.33 0.67 25.23
C PRO A 248 -17.73 0.05 25.16
N PRO A 249 -18.38 -0.24 26.30
CA PRO A 249 -19.71 -0.82 26.30
C PRO A 249 -20.69 0.11 25.58
N PRO A 250 -21.66 -0.43 24.83
CA PRO A 250 -22.69 0.39 24.19
C PRO A 250 -23.46 1.17 25.27
N PRO A 251 -23.87 2.42 25.00
CA PRO A 251 -24.72 3.16 25.93
C PRO A 251 -26.01 2.38 26.14
N ALA A 252 -26.31 2.09 27.42
CA ALA A 252 -27.54 1.45 27.82
C ALA A 252 -28.71 2.29 27.31
N VAL A 253 -29.50 1.72 26.40
CA VAL A 253 -30.79 2.29 26.01
C VAL A 253 -31.70 2.15 27.22
N ALA A 254 -31.79 3.21 28.01
CA ALA A 254 -32.71 3.28 29.14
C ALA A 254 -34.14 3.13 28.61
N GLY A 255 -34.79 2.05 29.03
CA GLY A 255 -36.14 1.70 28.66
C GLY A 255 -37.14 2.79 29.03
N ALA A 256 -38.02 3.07 28.08
CA ALA A 256 -39.23 3.83 28.31
C ALA A 256 -40.14 3.09 29.30
N GLY A 257 -40.38 3.69 30.47
CA GLY A 257 -41.38 3.28 31.45
C GLY A 257 -42.12 4.52 31.97
N ARG A 258 -43.45 4.51 31.85
CA ARG A 258 -44.38 5.63 32.09
C ARG A 258 -44.76 5.82 33.58
N ARG A 259 -45.26 7.05 33.86
CA ARG A 259 -46.10 7.56 34.99
C ARG A 259 -45.33 7.97 36.26
N GLY A 260 -45.54 9.12 36.93
CA GLY A 260 -46.54 10.21 36.87
C GLY A 260 -46.09 11.40 37.78
N PRO A 261 -46.92 12.43 38.04
CA PRO A 261 -46.47 13.82 38.25
C PRO A 261 -46.54 14.37 39.69
N ALA A 262 -45.63 15.30 40.03
CA ALA A 262 -45.66 16.37 41.07
C ALA A 262 -44.19 16.83 41.23
N GLY A 263 -43.74 18.07 41.37
CA GLY A 263 -44.28 19.40 41.64
C GLY A 263 -43.11 20.20 42.28
N CYS A 264 -43.02 21.52 42.00
CA CYS A 264 -42.08 22.53 42.56
C CYS A 264 -40.60 22.57 42.07
N GLY A 265 -40.25 23.67 41.36
CA GLY A 265 -38.88 24.10 41.00
C GLY A 265 -38.18 24.94 42.10
N PRO A 266 -37.20 25.83 41.80
CA PRO A 266 -36.57 26.20 40.52
C PRO A 266 -35.01 26.12 40.47
N GLU A 267 -34.48 25.99 39.23
CA GLU A 267 -33.27 26.53 38.55
C GLU A 267 -32.14 27.28 39.32
N PRO A 268 -30.89 27.45 38.78
CA PRO A 268 -30.49 27.28 37.37
C PRO A 268 -29.18 26.52 37.08
N TYR A 269 -29.15 25.97 35.86
CA TYR A 269 -27.98 25.45 35.16
C TYR A 269 -27.00 26.57 34.75
N GLY A 270 -25.71 26.32 34.97
CA GLY A 270 -24.62 27.06 34.33
C GLY A 270 -24.58 26.78 32.82
N GLY A 271 -24.94 27.79 32.04
CA GLY A 271 -25.00 27.74 30.58
C GLY A 271 -23.64 27.55 29.91
N LEU A 272 -23.59 26.65 28.93
CA LEU A 272 -22.51 26.55 27.95
C LEU A 272 -22.57 27.76 26.99
N PRO A 273 -21.43 28.40 26.67
CA PRO A 273 -21.42 29.57 25.78
C PRO A 273 -21.77 29.19 24.33
N ARG A 274 -22.83 29.82 23.81
CA ARG A 274 -23.21 29.77 22.39
C ARG A 274 -22.26 30.64 21.55
N ARG A 275 -21.91 30.14 20.36
CA ARG A 275 -21.17 30.87 19.32
C ARG A 275 -22.02 32.02 18.76
N VAL A 276 -21.39 33.16 18.54
CA VAL A 276 -21.95 34.30 17.80
C VAL A 276 -21.54 34.18 16.32
N PRO A 277 -22.48 34.08 15.37
CA PRO A 277 -22.20 34.14 13.93
C PRO A 277 -22.08 35.60 13.46
N GLY A 278 -21.02 35.92 12.71
CA GLY A 278 -20.92 37.17 11.94
C GLY A 278 -19.63 37.96 12.16
N ALA A 279 -18.62 37.72 11.32
CA ALA A 279 -17.52 38.66 11.08
C ALA A 279 -16.95 38.41 9.68
N SER A 280 -17.74 38.74 8.66
CA SER A 280 -17.22 39.04 7.33
C SER A 280 -16.78 40.50 7.33
N GLY A 281 -15.49 40.76 7.11
CA GLY A 281 -14.93 42.08 6.89
C GLY A 281 -14.10 42.09 5.62
N ILE A 282 -14.78 42.26 4.48
CA ILE A 282 -14.16 42.71 3.23
C ILE A 282 -14.39 44.22 3.18
N THR A 283 -13.33 44.97 3.42
CA THR A 283 -13.14 46.38 3.03
C THR A 283 -11.65 46.46 2.69
N GLY A 284 -11.21 46.62 1.44
CA GLY A 284 -11.70 47.61 0.49
C GLY A 284 -11.02 48.94 0.83
N ASP A 285 -9.73 49.07 0.54
CA ASP A 285 -9.15 50.41 0.39
C ASP A 285 -8.08 50.43 -0.69
N ARG A 286 -8.29 51.33 -1.65
CA ARG A 286 -7.52 51.53 -2.87
C ARG A 286 -7.54 53.02 -3.18
N ALA A 287 -6.53 53.73 -2.70
CA ALA A 287 -5.98 54.98 -3.23
C ALA A 287 -4.62 55.11 -2.53
N ASP A 288 -3.49 55.06 -3.23
CA ASP A 288 -3.00 56.22 -3.97
C ASP A 288 -2.28 55.84 -5.27
N GLY A 289 -2.49 56.68 -6.28
CA GLY A 289 -1.81 56.61 -7.56
C GLY A 289 -0.62 57.56 -7.63
N ARG A 290 0.50 57.08 -8.17
CA ARG A 290 1.04 57.57 -9.46
C ARG A 290 2.28 56.77 -9.88
N PRO A 291 2.58 56.75 -11.20
CA PRO A 291 3.53 55.82 -11.81
C PRO A 291 4.94 56.41 -11.91
N ALA A 292 5.95 55.56 -11.80
CA ALA A 292 7.31 55.87 -12.19
C ALA A 292 7.79 54.86 -13.23
N THR A 293 7.88 55.35 -14.47
CA THR A 293 8.63 54.79 -15.57
C THR A 293 10.13 54.89 -15.30
N LYS A 294 10.90 53.82 -15.48
CA LYS A 294 12.24 53.95 -16.06
C LYS A 294 12.70 52.69 -16.81
N THR A 295 13.10 53.00 -18.03
CA THR A 295 13.70 52.26 -19.13
C THR A 295 15.07 51.67 -18.81
N LEU A 296 15.29 50.47 -19.37
CA LEU A 296 16.49 49.81 -19.94
C LEU A 296 17.90 50.32 -19.61
N ASP A 297 18.80 49.38 -19.26
CA ASP A 297 19.97 48.92 -20.05
C ASP A 297 20.59 47.73 -19.28
N ALA A 298 20.74 46.52 -19.83
CA ALA A 298 21.60 46.01 -20.90
C ALA A 298 22.91 45.36 -20.36
N ASP A 299 23.27 44.26 -21.02
CA ASP A 299 24.43 43.35 -20.94
C ASP A 299 24.40 42.19 -19.93
N ASP A 300 24.05 40.96 -20.37
CA ASP A 300 24.86 39.93 -21.10
C ASP A 300 25.94 39.28 -20.21
N THR A 301 26.00 37.95 -20.01
CA THR A 301 26.24 36.97 -21.08
C THR A 301 25.91 35.52 -20.65
N ALA A 302 25.11 34.86 -21.50
CA ALA A 302 25.08 33.47 -22.01
C ALA A 302 25.36 32.20 -21.14
N ALA A 303 24.42 31.25 -21.19
CA ALA A 303 24.48 30.00 -22.01
C ALA A 303 23.27 29.09 -21.66
N SER A 304 22.11 29.20 -22.32
CA SER A 304 21.72 28.64 -23.63
C SER A 304 21.83 27.10 -23.77
N ARG A 305 20.66 26.42 -23.71
CA ARG A 305 20.12 25.53 -24.77
C ARG A 305 18.74 24.97 -24.39
N LYS A 306 17.68 25.57 -24.96
CA LYS A 306 16.39 24.93 -25.26
C LYS A 306 15.90 25.49 -26.59
N GLY A 307 15.51 24.61 -27.49
CA GLY A 307 14.78 25.00 -28.69
C GLY A 307 14.81 23.87 -29.71
N LEU A 308 13.70 23.15 -29.84
CA LEU A 308 13.12 22.81 -31.15
C LEU A 308 11.73 22.20 -30.93
N LEU A 309 10.68 23.01 -31.06
CA LEU A 309 9.34 22.55 -31.37
C LEU A 309 8.55 23.66 -32.10
N ARG A 310 7.92 23.24 -33.20
CA ARG A 310 6.86 23.87 -34.03
C ARG A 310 7.39 24.83 -35.11
N THR A 311 6.86 24.81 -36.34
CA THR A 311 5.44 24.92 -36.72
C THR A 311 5.03 24.30 -38.08
N ARG A 312 3.76 23.83 -38.15
CA ARG A 312 2.71 23.95 -39.22
C ARG A 312 3.05 23.58 -40.68
N GLY A 313 2.20 22.90 -41.47
CA GLY A 313 0.82 22.45 -41.30
C GLY A 313 0.22 21.88 -42.63
N ARG A 314 -1.11 21.69 -42.62
CA ARG A 314 -2.08 21.54 -43.74
C ARG A 314 -2.48 20.13 -44.24
N THR A 315 -3.70 19.75 -43.89
CA THR A 315 -4.65 18.81 -44.55
C THR A 315 -5.33 19.49 -45.77
N PRO A 316 -6.07 18.81 -46.71
CA PRO A 316 -6.99 17.68 -46.48
C PRO A 316 -7.16 16.57 -47.55
N ALA A 317 -7.82 15.50 -47.07
CA ALA A 317 -8.71 14.50 -47.69
C ALA A 317 -8.82 14.32 -49.22
N VAL A 318 -8.62 13.06 -49.67
CA VAL A 318 -9.42 12.41 -50.74
C VAL A 318 -9.58 10.91 -50.41
N ARG A 319 -10.82 10.42 -50.46
CA ARG A 319 -11.29 9.02 -50.56
C ARG A 319 -12.59 9.11 -51.41
N PRO A 320 -13.14 8.03 -52.02
CA PRO A 320 -12.62 6.73 -52.42
C PRO A 320 -12.88 6.42 -53.92
N ALA A 321 -12.30 5.35 -54.47
CA ALA A 321 -12.88 4.65 -55.62
C ALA A 321 -12.55 3.15 -55.59
N ARG A 322 -13.61 2.36 -55.54
CA ARG A 322 -13.77 0.94 -55.95
C ARG A 322 -14.96 0.97 -56.94
N PRO A 323 -15.29 -0.07 -57.73
CA PRO A 323 -14.62 -1.37 -57.97
C PRO A 323 -14.57 -1.74 -59.48
N ALA A 324 -13.97 -2.88 -59.85
CA ALA A 324 -14.41 -3.72 -60.98
C ALA A 324 -13.66 -5.07 -61.03
N THR A 325 -14.44 -6.15 -60.83
CA THR A 325 -14.48 -7.45 -61.56
C THR A 325 -13.21 -8.30 -61.81
N GLY A 326 -13.39 -9.62 -61.63
CA GLY A 326 -12.39 -10.71 -61.76
C GLY A 326 -12.03 -11.09 -63.21
N PRO A 327 -11.59 -12.34 -63.54
CA PRO A 327 -12.11 -13.61 -63.03
C PRO A 327 -11.04 -14.65 -62.58
N ALA A 328 -11.57 -15.81 -62.16
CA ALA A 328 -10.96 -17.02 -61.62
C ALA A 328 -10.01 -17.78 -62.55
N HIS A 329 -9.10 -18.59 -61.97
CA HIS A 329 -8.80 -19.96 -62.43
C HIS A 329 -8.03 -20.80 -61.39
N HIS A 330 -8.53 -22.03 -61.19
CA HIS A 330 -7.90 -23.33 -60.83
C HIS A 330 -6.78 -23.43 -59.79
N VAL A 331 -7.00 -24.14 -58.67
CA VAL A 331 -6.85 -25.61 -58.45
C VAL A 331 -5.39 -26.09 -58.55
N HIS A 332 -4.79 -26.43 -57.40
CA HIS A 332 -4.08 -27.70 -57.26
C HIS A 332 -4.07 -28.19 -55.81
N VAL A 333 -4.62 -29.38 -55.64
CA VAL A 333 -4.49 -30.27 -54.47
C VAL A 333 -3.17 -31.01 -54.58
N GLN A 334 -2.41 -31.10 -53.49
CA GLN A 334 -1.48 -32.19 -53.24
C GLN A 334 -1.22 -32.35 -51.73
N ARG A 335 -1.86 -33.35 -51.13
CA ARG A 335 -1.40 -34.02 -49.92
C ARG A 335 -0.97 -35.41 -50.36
N GLY A 336 0.32 -35.70 -50.23
CA GLY A 336 0.88 -37.04 -50.31
C GLY A 336 1.32 -37.46 -48.91
N SER A 337 0.90 -38.68 -48.57
CA SER A 337 1.28 -39.45 -47.38
C SER A 337 2.78 -39.74 -47.28
#